data_AF-A0AAN7KVB6-F1
#
_entry.id   AF-A0AAN7KVB6-F1
#
_cell.length_a   1.000
_cell.length_b   1.000
_cell.length_c   1.000
_cell.angle_alpha   90.00
_cell.angle_beta   90.00
_cell.angle_gamma   90.00
#
_symmetry.space_group_name_H-M   'P 1'
#
loop_
_entity.id
_entity.type
_entity.pdbx_description
1 polymer ?
#
loop_
_entity_poly.entity_id
_entity_poly.type
_entity_poly.pdbx_seq_one_letter_code
_entity_poly.pdbx_strand_id
1 'polypeptide(L)'
;MLFCGEEEALDKMKITPMMASSSPPRHWFPLLFLSLLLVVPPVLAHGGPPDPPTHHGGSVLSGNLNLALLWYGPFGRGQKRVIRSFINSLNYNAGANLEPQVSSWWRVVESYQSFAKPGGAHGPAPPIRVKVVRQVGYRDYSIGKVLTVDFIKPLVEKAVAGAPKSLAVIFAGRGAAVQGLCMGKCAIHGVFGTWRVTI
;
A
#
# COMPACT_ATOMS: atom_id res chain seq x y z
N MET A 1 2.40 -1.50 1.70
CA MET A 1 1.05 -2.01 1.40
C MET A 1 1.07 -3.52 1.53
N LEU A 2 0.63 -4.01 2.69
CA LEU A 2 0.36 -5.42 2.91
C LEU A 2 -1.11 -5.66 2.52
N PHE A 3 -1.36 -6.52 1.54
CA PHE A 3 -2.70 -7.00 1.26
C PHE A 3 -2.96 -8.20 2.16
N CYS A 4 -3.85 -8.03 3.15
CA CYS A 4 -4.30 -9.11 4.00
C CYS A 4 -5.36 -9.90 3.22
N GLY A 5 -5.05 -11.14 2.84
CA GLY A 5 -6.03 -12.04 2.24
C GLY A 5 -6.93 -12.59 3.34
N GLU A 6 -8.22 -12.28 3.24
CA GLU A 6 -9.28 -12.85 4.06
C GLU A 6 -9.79 -14.11 3.33
N GLU A 7 -9.68 -15.28 3.98
CA GLU A 7 -10.36 -16.50 3.55
C GLU A 7 -11.10 -17.05 4.77
N GLU A 8 -12.43 -17.00 4.72
CA GLU A 8 -13.41 -18.02 5.18
C GLU A 8 -14.76 -17.36 5.52
N ALA A 9 -15.72 -17.47 4.61
CA ALA A 9 -17.16 -17.50 4.94
C ALA A 9 -17.97 -17.86 3.69
N LEU A 10 -17.92 -19.12 3.26
CA LEU A 10 -18.83 -19.63 2.24
C LEU A 10 -19.12 -21.09 2.50
N ASP A 11 -19.86 -21.36 3.57
CA ASP A 11 -20.80 -22.48 3.55
C ASP A 11 -21.98 -22.23 4.49
N LYS A 12 -23.14 -22.73 4.08
CA LYS A 12 -24.45 -22.73 4.77
C LYS A 12 -25.32 -21.47 4.65
N MET A 13 -25.96 -21.30 3.49
CA MET A 13 -27.34 -20.77 3.45
C MET A 13 -28.24 -21.79 2.73
N LYS A 14 -28.91 -22.64 3.53
CA LYS A 14 -29.98 -23.53 3.05
C LYS A 14 -31.15 -22.68 2.57
N ILE A 15 -31.63 -22.95 1.36
CA ILE A 15 -32.83 -22.36 0.79
C ILE A 15 -34.05 -23.04 1.43
N THR A 16 -34.82 -22.30 2.22
CA THR A 16 -36.21 -22.62 2.57
C THR A 16 -37.15 -21.89 1.60
N PRO A 17 -38.23 -22.53 1.09
CA PRO A 17 -39.19 -21.82 0.26
C PRO A 17 -40.13 -21.01 1.16
N MET A 18 -40.19 -19.69 0.94
CA MET A 18 -41.23 -18.84 1.53
C MET A 18 -42.49 -18.89 0.67
N MET A 19 -43.62 -19.02 1.35
CA MET A 19 -44.97 -18.98 0.79
C MET A 19 -45.28 -17.64 0.13
N ALA A 20 -46.04 -17.68 -0.95
CA ALA A 20 -46.61 -16.52 -1.61
C ALA A 20 -47.65 -15.84 -0.71
N SER A 21 -47.45 -14.55 -0.41
CA SER A 21 -48.45 -13.68 0.20
C SER A 21 -48.75 -12.54 -0.77
N SER A 22 -50.03 -12.34 -1.05
CA SER A 22 -50.57 -11.36 -2.00
C SER A 22 -50.46 -9.93 -1.47
N SER A 23 -49.81 -9.06 -2.24
CA SER A 23 -49.72 -7.62 -1.98
C SER A 23 -50.98 -6.86 -2.46
N PRO A 24 -51.49 -5.86 -1.71
CA PRO A 24 -52.47 -4.90 -2.23
C PRO A 24 -51.79 -3.79 -3.05
N PRO A 25 -52.52 -3.07 -3.92
CA PRO A 25 -51.96 -2.07 -4.82
C PRO A 25 -51.53 -0.82 -4.03
N ARG A 26 -50.21 -0.57 -3.93
CA ARG A 26 -49.65 0.66 -3.35
C ARG A 26 -49.01 1.51 -4.45
N HIS A 27 -49.84 2.21 -5.22
CA HIS A 27 -49.39 3.11 -6.28
C HIS A 27 -49.37 4.60 -5.87
N TRP A 28 -49.78 4.94 -4.65
CA TRP A 28 -49.93 6.35 -4.25
C TRP A 28 -48.71 6.98 -3.56
N PHE A 29 -47.63 6.23 -3.31
CA PHE A 29 -46.47 6.72 -2.55
C PHE A 29 -45.16 7.06 -3.32
N PRO A 30 -45.06 7.15 -4.67
CA PRO A 30 -43.77 7.47 -5.29
C PRO A 30 -43.50 8.99 -5.42
N LEU A 31 -44.53 9.85 -5.36
CA LEU A 31 -44.37 11.27 -5.71
C LEU A 31 -43.91 12.16 -4.53
N LEU A 32 -44.18 11.77 -3.29
CA LEU A 32 -43.75 12.54 -2.10
C LEU A 32 -42.27 12.31 -1.75
N PHE A 33 -41.70 11.14 -2.08
CA PHE A 33 -40.28 10.87 -1.86
C PHE A 33 -39.37 11.56 -2.88
N LEU A 34 -39.83 11.72 -4.13
CA LEU A 34 -39.06 12.40 -5.17
C LEU A 34 -39.01 13.94 -4.95
N SER A 35 -40.03 14.51 -4.32
CA SER A 35 -40.07 15.94 -3.99
C SER A 35 -39.13 16.32 -2.84
N LEU A 36 -38.83 15.41 -1.90
CA LEU A 36 -37.94 15.71 -0.77
C LEU A 36 -36.46 15.75 -1.17
N LEU A 37 -36.07 15.05 -2.25
CA LEU A 37 -34.72 15.09 -2.83
C LEU A 37 -34.38 16.40 -3.55
N LEU A 38 -35.38 17.23 -3.88
CA LEU A 38 -35.18 18.54 -4.52
C LEU A 38 -35.09 19.71 -3.53
N VAL A 39 -35.34 19.48 -2.23
CA VAL A 39 -35.31 20.52 -1.18
C VAL A 39 -34.15 20.32 -0.20
N VAL A 40 -33.35 19.27 -0.34
CA VAL A 40 -32.03 19.24 0.32
C VAL A 40 -31.11 20.08 -0.56
N PRO A 41 -30.76 21.33 -0.19
CA PRO A 41 -29.72 22.04 -0.91
C PRO A 41 -28.50 21.12 -0.92
N PRO A 42 -27.81 20.95 -2.07
CA PRO A 42 -26.53 20.27 -2.05
C PRO A 42 -25.68 21.05 -1.05
N VAL A 43 -25.46 20.47 0.12
CA VAL A 43 -24.42 20.95 1.01
C VAL A 43 -23.18 20.73 0.16
N LEU A 44 -22.75 21.79 -0.51
CA LEU A 44 -21.40 21.90 -1.02
C LEU A 44 -20.56 21.71 0.23
N ALA A 45 -20.08 20.48 0.43
CA ALA A 45 -19.03 20.22 1.37
C ALA A 45 -17.95 21.24 1.02
N HIS A 46 -17.81 22.25 1.88
CA HIS A 46 -16.73 23.22 1.80
C HIS A 46 -15.45 22.49 2.21
N GLY A 47 -15.04 21.52 1.39
CA GLY A 47 -13.70 20.99 1.41
C GLY A 47 -12.86 21.98 0.63
N GLY A 48 -12.37 23.01 1.30
CA GLY A 48 -11.21 23.74 0.80
C GLY A 48 -10.10 22.75 0.45
N PRO A 49 -9.16 23.12 -0.43
CA PRO A 49 -8.02 22.25 -0.71
C PRO A 49 -7.37 21.81 0.61
N PRO A 50 -7.06 20.51 0.76
CA PRO A 50 -6.49 20.00 2.00
C PRO A 50 -5.23 20.78 2.36
N ASP A 51 -5.05 21.04 3.66
CA ASP A 51 -3.87 21.75 4.14
C ASP A 51 -2.59 21.02 3.68
N PRO A 52 -1.54 21.77 3.29
CA PRO A 52 -0.28 21.16 2.89
C PRO A 52 0.32 20.34 4.04
N PRO A 53 0.93 19.18 3.75
CA PRO A 53 1.50 18.34 4.79
C PRO A 53 2.65 19.06 5.52
N THR A 54 2.59 19.06 6.86
CA THR A 54 3.64 19.61 7.71
C THR A 54 4.80 18.62 7.85
N HIS A 55 6.03 19.06 7.59
CA HIS A 55 7.22 18.23 7.81
C HIS A 55 7.61 18.24 9.30
N HIS A 56 7.84 17.04 9.85
CA HIS A 56 8.12 16.85 11.28
C HIS A 56 9.63 16.68 11.61
N GLY A 57 10.52 17.20 10.76
CA GLY A 57 11.98 17.12 10.98
C GLY A 57 12.61 15.75 10.67
N GLY A 58 11.85 14.79 10.14
CA GLY A 58 12.35 13.48 9.74
C GLY A 58 13.10 13.48 8.39
N SER A 59 13.94 12.48 8.17
CA SER A 59 14.57 12.27 6.85
C SER A 59 13.51 11.98 5.78
N VAL A 60 13.62 12.64 4.62
CA VAL A 60 12.75 12.38 3.47
C VAL A 60 13.48 11.59 2.40
N LEU A 61 12.75 10.68 1.75
CA LEU A 61 13.25 9.88 0.65
C LEU A 61 13.66 10.79 -0.52
N SER A 62 14.88 10.64 -1.03
CA SER A 62 15.44 11.45 -2.10
C SER A 62 16.49 10.69 -2.91
N GLY A 63 16.82 11.19 -4.10
CA GLY A 63 17.92 10.67 -4.92
C GLY A 63 17.69 9.26 -5.49
N ASN A 64 18.67 8.37 -5.33
CA ASN A 64 18.60 7.00 -5.84
C ASN A 64 18.17 6.04 -4.72
N LEU A 65 17.02 5.38 -4.91
CA LEU A 65 16.52 4.35 -4.00
C LEU A 65 16.85 2.96 -4.54
N ASN A 66 17.90 2.36 -4.00
CA ASN A 66 18.27 0.98 -4.28
C ASN A 66 17.48 0.02 -3.38
N LEU A 67 16.74 -0.91 -3.97
CA LEU A 67 15.93 -1.92 -3.28
C LEU A 67 16.62 -3.28 -3.33
N ALA A 68 16.69 -3.94 -2.18
CA ALA A 68 17.12 -5.33 -2.06
C ALA A 68 15.92 -6.18 -1.61
N LEU A 69 15.40 -6.99 -2.53
CA LEU A 69 14.16 -7.73 -2.32
C LEU A 69 14.45 -9.10 -1.69
N LEU A 70 13.65 -9.47 -0.69
CA LEU A 70 13.65 -10.81 -0.12
C LEU A 70 12.26 -11.43 -0.29
N TRP A 71 12.20 -12.58 -0.93
CA TRP A 71 10.97 -13.34 -1.15
C TRP A 71 10.83 -14.40 -0.05
N TYR A 72 10.03 -14.12 0.98
CA TYR A 72 9.81 -15.02 2.11
C TYR A 72 8.56 -15.87 1.90
N GLY A 73 8.73 -17.12 1.51
CA GLY A 73 7.68 -18.06 1.14
C GLY A 73 7.67 -18.40 -0.36
N PRO A 74 6.64 -19.15 -0.82
CA PRO A 74 6.59 -19.71 -2.16
C PRO A 74 6.11 -18.69 -3.20
N PHE A 75 6.99 -17.77 -3.60
CA PHE A 75 6.71 -16.86 -4.72
C PHE A 75 7.05 -17.48 -6.07
N GLY A 76 6.06 -17.54 -6.95
CA GLY A 76 6.23 -18.00 -8.34
C GLY A 76 7.00 -16.98 -9.20
N ARG A 77 7.58 -17.46 -10.32
CA ARG A 77 8.30 -16.59 -11.28
C ARG A 77 7.42 -15.45 -11.81
N GLY A 78 6.14 -15.73 -12.06
CA GLY A 78 5.15 -14.74 -12.51
C GLY A 78 4.95 -13.61 -11.50
N GLN A 79 4.68 -13.93 -10.23
CA GLN A 79 4.50 -12.94 -9.17
C GLN A 79 5.74 -12.04 -9.00
N LYS A 80 6.94 -12.65 -8.96
CA LYS A 80 8.20 -11.90 -8.89
C LYS A 80 8.42 -10.99 -10.11
N ARG A 81 7.95 -11.40 -11.29
CA ARG A 81 8.01 -10.57 -12.50
C ARG A 81 7.07 -9.38 -12.37
N VAL A 82 5.81 -9.60 -12.00
CA VAL A 82 4.81 -8.53 -11.83
C VAL A 82 5.29 -7.48 -10.84
N ILE A 83 5.80 -7.89 -9.67
CA ILE A 83 6.30 -6.97 -8.66
C ILE A 83 7.48 -6.14 -9.18
N ARG A 84 8.43 -6.75 -9.90
CA ARG A 84 9.54 -6.01 -10.50
C ARG A 84 9.10 -5.07 -11.61
N SER A 85 8.14 -5.49 -12.43
CA SER A 85 7.55 -4.62 -13.46
C SER A 85 6.87 -3.41 -12.83
N PHE A 86 6.15 -3.60 -11.72
CA PHE A 86 5.57 -2.50 -10.95
C PHE A 86 6.66 -1.55 -10.42
N ILE A 87 7.71 -2.07 -9.78
CA ILE A 87 8.83 -1.25 -9.28
C ILE A 87 9.48 -0.45 -10.43
N ASN A 88 9.68 -1.08 -11.59
CA ASN A 88 10.23 -0.41 -12.76
C ASN A 88 9.30 0.69 -13.29
N SER A 89 7.98 0.50 -13.21
CA SER A 89 6.98 1.48 -13.64
C SER A 89 6.98 2.77 -12.82
N LEU A 90 7.56 2.78 -11.61
CA LEU A 90 7.78 4.01 -10.83
C LEU A 90 8.69 5.00 -11.57
N ASN A 91 9.62 4.51 -12.38
CA ASN A 91 10.53 5.34 -13.17
C ASN A 91 10.04 5.59 -14.61
N TYR A 92 8.90 5.02 -15.01
CA TYR A 92 8.44 5.05 -16.39
C TYR A 92 7.80 6.40 -16.73
N ASN A 93 8.01 6.89 -17.95
CA ASN A 93 7.38 8.12 -18.42
C ASN A 93 7.05 7.98 -19.91
N ALA A 94 5.78 7.74 -20.21
CA ALA A 94 5.24 7.71 -21.57
C ALA A 94 4.85 9.10 -22.13
N GLY A 95 5.10 10.18 -21.39
CA GLY A 95 4.50 11.48 -21.68
C GLY A 95 2.98 11.50 -21.42
N ALA A 96 2.30 12.55 -21.89
CA ALA A 96 0.86 12.76 -21.66
C ALA A 96 -0.05 11.76 -22.40
N ASN A 97 0.50 10.95 -23.30
CA ASN A 97 -0.28 10.13 -24.23
C ASN A 97 -0.81 8.83 -23.62
N LEU A 98 -0.38 8.44 -22.41
CA LEU A 98 -0.76 7.18 -21.77
C LEU A 98 -1.02 7.37 -20.26
N GLU A 99 -1.95 8.25 -19.91
CA GLU A 99 -2.42 8.41 -18.52
C GLU A 99 -3.63 7.50 -18.21
N PRO A 100 -3.77 7.01 -16.95
CA PRO A 100 -2.89 7.24 -15.79
C PRO A 100 -1.65 6.32 -15.76
N GLN A 101 -0.53 6.84 -15.23
CA GLN A 101 0.71 6.09 -15.05
C GLN A 101 1.04 5.92 -13.56
N VAL A 102 1.68 4.80 -13.22
CA VAL A 102 2.20 4.57 -11.85
C VAL A 102 3.18 5.68 -11.44
N SER A 103 3.94 6.22 -12.39
CA SER A 103 4.83 7.35 -12.16
C SER A 103 4.11 8.66 -11.83
N SER A 104 2.86 8.86 -12.28
CA SER A 104 2.06 10.03 -11.88
C SER A 104 1.76 9.99 -10.38
N TRP A 105 1.43 8.82 -9.83
CA TRP A 105 1.32 8.62 -8.38
C TRP A 105 2.68 8.79 -7.69
N TRP A 106 3.75 8.26 -8.27
CA TRP A 106 5.10 8.39 -7.70
C TRP A 106 5.58 9.85 -7.61
N ARG A 107 5.21 10.72 -8.56
CA ARG A 107 5.50 12.17 -8.51
C ARG A 107 4.88 12.85 -7.28
N VAL A 108 3.75 12.36 -6.79
CA VAL A 108 3.17 12.85 -5.53
C VAL A 108 4.10 12.50 -4.36
N VAL A 109 4.66 11.29 -4.33
CA VAL A 109 5.64 10.89 -3.32
C VAL A 109 6.92 11.73 -3.43
N GLU A 110 7.40 11.97 -4.65
CA GLU A 110 8.57 12.83 -4.90
C GLU A 110 8.34 14.24 -4.38
N SER A 111 7.11 14.78 -4.54
CA SER A 111 6.74 16.12 -4.06
C SER A 111 6.96 16.32 -2.57
N TYR A 112 6.94 15.25 -1.76
CA TYR A 112 7.17 15.38 -0.32
C TYR A 112 8.56 15.95 0.03
N GLN A 113 9.52 15.88 -0.88
CA GLN A 113 10.84 16.49 -0.71
C GLN A 113 10.79 18.03 -0.60
N SER A 114 9.79 18.71 -1.19
CA SER A 114 9.70 20.17 -1.10
C SER A 114 9.33 20.65 0.31
N PHE A 115 8.48 19.90 1.02
CA PHE A 115 8.05 20.25 2.38
C PHE A 115 9.17 20.09 3.42
N ALA A 116 10.21 19.32 3.11
CA ALA A 116 11.37 19.12 3.99
C ALA A 116 12.48 20.18 3.80
N LYS A 117 12.38 21.05 2.80
CA LYS A 117 13.39 22.08 2.54
C LYS A 117 13.21 23.26 3.50
N PRO A 118 14.27 23.74 4.17
CA PRO A 118 14.23 24.99 4.93
C PRO A 118 13.76 26.14 4.03
N GLY A 119 12.79 26.93 4.49
CA GLY A 119 12.23 28.05 3.72
C GLY A 119 11.15 27.67 2.70
N GLY A 120 10.66 26.43 2.69
CA GLY A 120 9.43 26.05 2.00
C GLY A 120 9.47 26.16 0.48
N ALA A 121 10.66 26.10 -0.14
CA ALA A 121 10.80 26.29 -1.58
C ALA A 121 9.87 25.38 -2.39
N HIS A 122 8.83 25.98 -3.01
CA HIS A 122 7.73 25.34 -3.73
C HIS A 122 8.09 24.89 -5.16
N GLY A 123 9.37 24.60 -5.41
CA GLY A 123 9.82 24.13 -6.72
C GLY A 123 9.49 22.65 -6.97
N PRO A 124 9.51 22.20 -8.23
CA PRO A 124 9.33 20.78 -8.55
C PRO A 124 10.38 19.94 -7.83
N ALA A 125 9.93 18.86 -7.20
CA ALA A 125 10.82 17.95 -6.50
C ALA A 125 11.68 17.15 -7.49
N PRO A 126 12.96 16.89 -7.15
CA PRO A 126 13.80 16.06 -7.99
C PRO A 126 13.27 14.61 -8.01
N PRO A 127 13.39 13.90 -9.15
CA PRO A 127 12.88 12.55 -9.25
C PRO A 127 13.65 11.57 -8.36
N ILE A 128 12.95 10.62 -7.76
CA ILE A 128 13.51 9.54 -6.97
C ILE A 128 13.63 8.31 -7.87
N ARG A 129 14.87 7.94 -8.23
CA ARG A 129 15.12 6.80 -9.12
C ARG A 129 15.16 5.51 -8.32
N VAL A 130 14.18 4.63 -8.55
CA VAL A 130 14.05 3.36 -7.84
C VAL A 130 14.68 2.23 -8.64
N LYS A 131 15.57 1.44 -8.04
CA LYS A 131 16.21 0.30 -8.73
C LYS A 131 16.24 -0.93 -7.85
N VAL A 132 15.92 -2.09 -8.40
CA VAL A 132 16.17 -3.37 -7.73
C VAL A 132 17.62 -3.76 -7.97
N VAL A 133 18.43 -3.75 -6.91
CA VAL A 133 19.87 -4.10 -6.98
C VAL A 133 20.15 -5.53 -6.56
N ARG A 134 19.24 -6.16 -5.83
CA ARG A 134 19.41 -7.53 -5.33
C ARG A 134 18.08 -8.22 -5.10
N GLN A 135 18.06 -9.54 -5.25
CA GLN A 135 16.91 -10.39 -4.94
C GLN A 135 17.35 -11.71 -4.32
N VAL A 136 16.70 -12.14 -3.24
CA VAL A 136 16.94 -13.45 -2.62
C VAL A 136 15.64 -14.14 -2.29
N GLY A 137 15.61 -15.48 -2.43
CA GLY A 137 14.44 -16.29 -2.10
C GLY A 137 14.66 -17.18 -0.88
N TYR A 138 13.63 -17.27 -0.05
CA TYR A 138 13.51 -18.14 1.12
C TYR A 138 12.18 -18.88 1.03
N ARG A 139 12.14 -20.04 0.37
CA ARG A 139 10.86 -20.70 0.00
C ARG A 139 10.21 -21.48 1.14
N ASP A 140 11.01 -21.92 2.10
CA ASP A 140 10.72 -22.94 3.11
C ASP A 140 10.26 -22.38 4.46
N TYR A 141 10.10 -21.06 4.58
CA TYR A 141 9.84 -20.39 5.86
C TYR A 141 10.88 -20.75 6.93
N SER A 142 12.17 -20.71 6.57
CA SER A 142 13.29 -21.19 7.41
C SER A 142 13.35 -20.64 8.84
N ILE A 143 12.68 -19.53 9.15
CA ILE A 143 12.63 -18.92 10.49
C ILE A 143 11.22 -18.88 11.08
N GLY A 144 10.30 -19.67 10.52
CA GLY A 144 8.91 -19.79 10.96
C GLY A 144 7.92 -19.00 10.10
N LYS A 145 6.64 -19.35 10.22
CA LYS A 145 5.55 -18.70 9.49
C LYS A 145 5.07 -17.40 10.14
N VAL A 146 5.39 -17.18 11.41
CA VAL A 146 5.09 -15.93 12.12
C VAL A 146 6.39 -15.15 12.27
N LEU A 147 6.51 -14.06 11.52
CA LEU A 147 7.65 -13.16 11.55
C LEU A 147 7.48 -12.19 12.72
N THR A 148 8.27 -12.41 13.77
CA THR A 148 8.44 -11.44 14.84
C THR A 148 9.44 -10.38 14.40
N VAL A 149 9.46 -9.27 15.14
CA VAL A 149 10.45 -8.21 14.97
C VAL A 149 11.90 -8.75 15.02
N ASP A 150 12.20 -9.66 15.96
CA ASP A 150 13.53 -10.26 16.10
C ASP A 150 13.90 -11.15 14.91
N PHE A 151 12.93 -11.83 14.31
CA PHE A 151 13.12 -12.66 13.12
C PHE A 151 13.27 -11.83 11.83
N ILE A 152 12.77 -10.60 11.80
CA ILE A 152 12.92 -9.72 10.63
C ILE A 152 14.35 -9.22 10.50
N LYS A 153 15.08 -9.00 11.60
CA LYS A 153 16.47 -8.54 11.57
C LYS A 153 17.39 -9.43 10.70
N PRO A 154 17.50 -10.75 10.92
CA PRO A 154 18.36 -11.60 10.08
C PRO A 154 17.87 -11.65 8.63
N LEU A 155 16.57 -11.46 8.36
CA LEU A 155 16.07 -11.33 6.98
C LEU A 155 16.56 -10.05 6.32
N VAL A 156 16.56 -8.92 7.02
CA VAL A 156 17.09 -7.64 6.52
C VAL A 156 18.57 -7.77 6.20
N GLU A 157 19.38 -8.31 7.12
CA GLU A 157 20.82 -8.54 6.90
C GLU A 157 21.06 -9.42 5.67
N LYS A 158 20.31 -10.51 5.55
CA LYS A 158 20.35 -11.40 4.38
C LYS A 158 19.89 -10.73 3.10
N ALA A 159 18.93 -9.81 3.16
CA ALA A 159 18.41 -9.08 2.01
C ALA A 159 19.46 -8.08 1.46
N VAL A 160 20.18 -7.39 2.33
CA VAL A 160 21.16 -6.36 1.93
C VAL A 160 22.60 -6.88 1.80
N ALA A 161 22.86 -8.15 2.15
CA ALA A 161 24.18 -8.77 2.03
C ALA A 161 24.75 -8.65 0.60
N GLY A 162 25.89 -7.94 0.47
CA GLY A 162 26.52 -7.65 -0.83
C GLY A 162 25.88 -6.52 -1.63
N ALA A 163 24.89 -5.81 -1.08
CA ALA A 163 24.24 -4.63 -1.64
C ALA A 163 24.22 -3.48 -0.61
N PRO A 164 25.39 -2.89 -0.28
CA PRO A 164 25.46 -1.80 0.69
C PRO A 164 24.63 -0.59 0.23
N LYS A 165 24.10 0.18 1.19
CA LYS A 165 23.23 1.36 0.94
C LYS A 165 21.97 1.02 0.12
N SER A 166 21.36 -0.14 0.41
CA SER A 166 20.07 -0.54 -0.14
C SER A 166 19.00 -0.65 0.95
N LEU A 167 17.75 -0.40 0.56
CA LEU A 167 16.57 -0.62 1.39
C LEU A 167 16.11 -2.08 1.23
N ALA A 168 16.10 -2.82 2.33
CA ALA A 168 15.52 -4.16 2.35
C ALA A 168 14.00 -4.09 2.18
N VAL A 169 13.45 -4.89 1.26
CA VAL A 169 12.00 -5.05 1.08
C VAL A 169 11.69 -6.53 1.16
N ILE A 170 11.03 -6.95 2.24
CA ILE A 170 10.65 -8.35 2.48
C ILE A 170 9.21 -8.54 2.02
N PHE A 171 9.02 -9.37 1.00
CA PHE A 171 7.70 -9.82 0.58
C PHE A 171 7.37 -11.11 1.33
N ALA A 172 6.42 -11.02 2.26
CA ALA A 172 5.85 -12.18 2.94
C ALA A 172 4.81 -12.85 2.03
N GLY A 173 5.03 -14.12 1.71
CA GLY A 173 4.18 -14.91 0.84
C GLY A 173 2.99 -15.50 1.60
N ARG A 174 2.10 -16.18 0.86
CA ARG A 174 0.94 -16.88 1.45
C ARG A 174 1.40 -17.75 2.62
N GLY A 175 0.68 -17.71 3.74
CA GLY A 175 0.99 -18.52 4.92
C GLY A 175 2.12 -17.98 5.81
N ALA A 176 2.69 -16.82 5.50
CA ALA A 176 3.49 -16.04 6.44
C ALA A 176 2.66 -14.89 7.01
N ALA A 177 2.81 -14.60 8.30
CA ALA A 177 2.20 -13.48 8.99
C ALA A 177 3.28 -12.65 9.70
N VAL A 178 3.06 -11.35 9.85
CA VAL A 178 3.92 -10.50 10.70
C VAL A 178 3.20 -10.27 12.02
N GLN A 179 3.88 -10.56 13.12
CA GLN A 179 3.30 -10.44 14.45
C GLN A 179 2.91 -8.98 14.73
N GLY A 180 1.66 -8.78 15.18
CA GLY A 180 1.16 -7.46 15.60
C GLY A 180 0.78 -6.52 14.46
N LEU A 181 0.85 -6.96 13.19
CA LEU A 181 0.26 -6.25 12.06
C LEU A 181 -1.09 -6.89 11.66
N CYS A 182 -1.92 -6.13 10.96
CA CYS A 182 -3.25 -6.54 10.48
C CYS A 182 -4.25 -6.89 11.60
N MET A 183 -3.95 -6.52 12.84
CA MET A 183 -4.83 -6.62 14.02
C MET A 183 -5.01 -5.24 14.65
N GLY A 184 -5.52 -4.28 13.87
CA GLY A 184 -5.67 -2.87 14.30
C GLY A 184 -4.40 -2.02 14.17
N LYS A 185 -3.30 -2.57 13.66
CA LYS A 185 -2.06 -1.84 13.34
C LYS A 185 -1.64 -2.10 11.90
N CYS A 186 -1.37 -1.01 11.17
CA CYS A 186 -0.94 -1.06 9.77
C CYS A 186 0.57 -0.90 9.58
N ALA A 187 1.27 -0.45 10.62
CA ALA A 187 2.72 -0.30 10.62
C ALA A 187 3.29 -0.50 12.03
N ILE A 188 4.51 -1.02 12.11
CA ILE A 188 5.32 -1.05 13.33
C ILE A 188 6.62 -0.31 13.04
N HIS A 189 6.90 0.72 13.84
CA HIS A 189 8.17 1.44 13.80
C HIS A 189 9.07 0.95 14.94
N GLY A 190 10.35 0.79 14.66
CA GLY A 190 11.34 0.38 15.65
C GLY A 190 12.75 0.75 15.22
N VAL A 191 13.70 0.51 16.13
CA VAL A 191 15.13 0.69 15.87
C VAL A 191 15.84 -0.61 16.26
N PHE A 192 16.66 -1.15 15.36
CA PHE A 192 17.54 -2.28 15.65
C PHE A 192 18.99 -1.84 15.53
N GLY A 193 19.64 -1.60 16.67
CA GLY A 193 20.97 -0.99 16.69
C GLY A 193 20.94 0.39 16.05
N THR A 194 21.64 0.58 14.92
CA THR A 194 21.64 1.84 14.15
C THR A 194 20.60 1.89 13.04
N TRP A 195 19.87 0.79 12.79
CA TRP A 195 18.89 0.70 11.70
C TRP A 195 17.51 1.13 12.18
N ARG A 196 16.85 2.04 11.44
CA ARG A 196 15.42 2.28 11.57
C ARG A 196 14.66 1.23 10.76
N VAL A 197 13.68 0.59 11.38
CA VAL A 197 12.81 -0.36 10.71
C VAL A 197 11.37 0.14 10.78
N THR A 198 10.69 0.03 9.65
CA THR A 198 9.25 0.19 9.53
C THR A 198 8.74 -1.03 8.80
N ILE A 199 7.84 -1.77 9.46
CA ILE A 199 7.20 -2.99 8.91
C ILE A 199 5.74 -2.65 8.63
#